data_AF-A0A530BAN5-F1
#
_entry.id   AF-A0A530BAN5-F1
#
_cell.length_a   1.000
_cell.length_b   1.000
_cell.length_c   1.000
_cell.angle_alpha   90.00
_cell.angle_beta   90.00
_cell.angle_gamma   90.00
#
_symmetry.space_group_name_H-M   'P 1'
#
loop_
_entity.id
_entity.type
_entity.pdbx_description
1 polymer ?
#
loop_
_entity_poly.entity_id
_entity_poly.type
_entity_poly.pdbx_seq_one_letter_code
_entity_poly.pdbx_strand_id
1 'polypeptide(L)'
;AEGFADFQGEGVTLAAWELDHINRYTGVSKLRSPSHAHKVCVAVQLDTPADIDRLHGELSAKGVPLYGPPENYVWNARCAYFSDPDDTLWELYAWLDGGPGDYHDEQP
;
A
#
# COMPACT_ATOMS: atom_id res chain seq x y z
N ALA A 1 -12.07 18.88 -0.46
CA ALA A 1 -12.85 19.45 0.67
C ALA A 1 -11.94 19.51 1.89
N GLU A 2 -12.31 20.21 2.97
CA GLU A 2 -11.57 20.09 4.23
C GLU A 2 -11.51 18.61 4.66
N GLY A 3 -10.33 18.13 5.06
CA GLY A 3 -10.14 16.72 5.44
C GLY A 3 -10.22 15.69 4.31
N PHE A 4 -10.19 16.09 3.04
CA PHE A 4 -10.19 15.18 1.89
C PHE A 4 -8.99 15.47 0.98
N ALA A 5 -8.24 14.42 0.64
CA ALA A 5 -7.20 14.44 -0.36
C ALA A 5 -7.38 13.28 -1.34
N ASP A 6 -7.16 13.54 -2.63
CA ASP A 6 -7.17 12.52 -3.67
C ASP A 6 -5.90 12.54 -4.52
N PHE A 7 -5.61 11.37 -5.07
CA PHE A 7 -4.46 11.08 -5.92
C PHE A 7 -4.97 10.33 -7.14
N GLN A 8 -4.61 10.83 -8.31
CA GLN A 8 -5.02 10.23 -9.58
C GLN A 8 -3.89 9.35 -10.13
N GLY A 9 -4.22 8.11 -10.49
CA GLY A 9 -3.33 7.15 -11.14
C GLY A 9 -3.97 6.57 -12.41
N GLU A 10 -3.40 5.48 -12.92
CA GLU A 10 -3.88 4.80 -14.14
C GLU A 10 -5.28 4.19 -13.95
N GLY A 11 -6.32 5.00 -14.15
CA GLY A 11 -7.72 4.57 -14.10
C GLY A 11 -8.31 4.43 -12.69
N VAL A 12 -7.52 4.67 -11.64
CA VAL A 12 -7.97 4.66 -10.25
C VAL A 12 -7.72 6.02 -9.59
N THR A 13 -8.69 6.46 -8.78
CA THR A 13 -8.50 7.57 -7.84
C THR A 13 -8.38 6.97 -6.44
N LEU A 14 -7.23 7.18 -5.81
CA LEU A 14 -7.03 6.89 -4.41
C LEU A 14 -7.41 8.15 -3.63
N ALA A 15 -8.30 8.03 -2.64
CA ALA A 15 -8.69 9.15 -1.79
C ALA A 15 -8.54 8.80 -0.31
N ALA A 16 -8.02 9.75 0.46
CA ALA A 16 -8.00 9.73 1.91
C ALA A 16 -9.02 10.75 2.43
N TRP A 17 -9.92 10.30 3.31
CA TRP A 17 -10.97 11.14 3.88
C TRP A 17 -10.97 11.01 5.40
N GLU A 18 -10.83 12.16 6.08
CA GLU A 18 -10.91 12.29 7.53
C GLU A 18 -12.20 11.68 8.10
N LEU A 19 -12.03 10.80 9.10
CA LEU A 19 -13.08 9.94 9.64
C LEU A 19 -14.22 10.74 10.28
N ASP A 20 -13.93 11.79 11.05
CA ASP A 20 -14.95 12.63 11.67
C ASP A 20 -15.76 13.41 10.61
N HIS A 21 -15.10 13.88 9.55
CA HIS A 21 -15.73 14.61 8.46
C HIS A 21 -16.68 13.72 7.67
N ILE A 22 -16.23 12.55 7.19
CA ILE A 22 -17.11 11.64 6.43
C ILE A 22 -18.29 11.15 7.30
N ASN A 23 -18.05 10.86 8.59
CA ASN A 23 -19.10 10.47 9.52
C ASN A 23 -20.14 11.57 9.73
N ARG A 24 -19.69 12.81 9.96
CA ARG A 24 -20.58 13.96 10.18
C ARG A 24 -21.56 14.18 9.04
N TYR A 25 -21.11 14.00 7.79
CA TYR A 25 -21.92 14.33 6.61
C TYR A 25 -22.66 13.15 6.00
N THR A 26 -22.23 11.91 6.24
CA THR A 26 -22.81 10.72 5.59
C THR A 26 -23.29 9.64 6.55
N GLY A 27 -22.85 9.68 7.82
CA GLY A 27 -23.13 8.64 8.81
C GLY A 27 -22.22 7.40 8.70
N VAL A 28 -21.29 7.35 7.75
CA VAL A 28 -20.28 6.27 7.65
C VAL A 28 -19.50 6.17 8.97
N SER A 29 -19.20 4.93 9.42
CA SER A 29 -18.50 4.70 10.68
C SER A 29 -17.13 5.38 10.70
N LYS A 30 -16.82 6.04 11.82
CA LYS A 30 -15.50 6.64 12.11
C LYS A 30 -14.63 5.78 13.04
N LEU A 31 -14.99 4.51 13.22
CA LEU A 31 -14.19 3.61 14.06
C LEU A 31 -12.86 3.28 13.38
N ARG A 32 -11.77 3.64 14.05
CA ARG A 32 -10.42 3.23 13.68
C ARG A 32 -10.28 1.71 13.81
N SER A 33 -9.50 1.13 12.92
CA SER A 33 -9.09 -0.28 13.05
C SER A 33 -8.27 -0.44 14.33
N PRO A 34 -8.32 -1.61 15.00
CA PRO A 34 -7.28 -1.96 15.95
C PRO A 34 -5.91 -1.94 15.26
N SER A 35 -4.86 -1.57 15.99
CA SER A 35 -3.50 -1.56 15.46
C SER A 35 -3.13 -2.93 14.87
N HIS A 36 -2.54 -2.94 13.67
CA HIS A 36 -2.21 -4.14 12.88
C HIS A 36 -3.42 -4.94 12.35
N ALA A 37 -4.64 -4.43 12.47
CA ALA A 37 -5.80 -5.03 11.83
C ALA A 37 -6.03 -4.41 10.44
N HIS A 38 -5.50 -5.06 9.40
CA HIS A 38 -5.65 -4.59 8.03
C HIS A 38 -7.05 -4.87 7.49
N LYS A 39 -7.73 -3.83 7.02
CA LYS A 39 -9.04 -3.95 6.34
C LYS A 39 -8.88 -4.15 4.82
N VAL A 40 -7.77 -3.69 4.25
CA VAL A 40 -7.45 -3.75 2.82
C VAL A 40 -5.93 -3.71 2.64
N CYS A 41 -5.45 -4.26 1.53
CA CYS A 41 -4.10 -4.04 1.02
C CYS A 41 -4.17 -3.18 -0.26
N VAL A 42 -3.42 -2.08 -0.29
CA VAL A 42 -3.25 -1.23 -1.47
C VAL A 42 -1.87 -1.53 -2.08
N ALA A 43 -1.86 -2.15 -3.25
CA ALA A 43 -0.63 -2.48 -3.97
C ALA A 43 -0.32 -1.44 -5.04
N VAL A 44 0.92 -0.93 -5.02
CA VAL A 44 1.45 0.04 -5.99
C VAL A 44 2.59 -0.62 -6.75
N GLN A 45 2.37 -0.83 -8.04
CA GLN A 45 3.39 -1.34 -8.94
C GLN A 45 4.39 -0.22 -9.27
N LEU A 46 5.69 -0.53 -9.17
CA LEU A 46 6.79 0.31 -9.64
C LEU A 46 7.42 -0.29 -10.89
N ASP A 47 8.21 0.53 -11.59
CA ASP A 47 8.84 0.14 -12.85
C ASP A 47 9.96 -0.88 -12.65
N THR A 48 10.76 -0.74 -11.58
CA THR A 48 11.95 -1.59 -11.38
C THR A 48 12.09 -2.09 -9.94
N PRO A 49 12.70 -3.28 -9.73
CA PRO A 49 13.07 -3.76 -8.39
C PRO A 49 13.97 -2.77 -7.62
N ALA A 50 14.83 -2.02 -8.30
CA ALA A 50 15.70 -1.03 -7.68
C ALA A 50 14.91 0.16 -7.09
N ASP A 51 13.75 0.50 -7.66
CA ASP A 51 12.89 1.54 -7.10
C ASP A 51 12.30 1.14 -5.74
N ILE A 52 12.12 -0.16 -5.50
CA ILE A 52 11.66 -0.68 -4.21
C ILE A 52 12.70 -0.37 -3.13
N ASP A 53 13.98 -0.67 -3.37
CA ASP A 53 15.07 -0.38 -2.44
C ASP A 53 15.22 1.11 -2.17
N ARG A 54 15.17 1.92 -3.24
CA ARG A 54 15.28 3.37 -3.14
C ARG A 54 14.13 3.96 -2.31
N LEU A 55 12.88 3.63 -2.64
CA LEU A 55 11.72 4.14 -1.92
C LEU A 55 11.64 3.61 -0.49
N HIS A 56 12.04 2.36 -0.25
CA HIS A 56 12.15 1.82 1.11
C HIS A 56 13.09 2.69 1.97
N GLY A 57 14.27 3.02 1.45
CA GLY A 57 15.22 3.91 2.14
C GLY A 57 14.64 5.31 2.39
N GLU A 58 13.97 5.90 1.40
CA GLU A 58 13.33 7.22 1.54
C GLU A 58 12.19 7.22 2.56
N LEU A 59 11.35 6.19 2.58
CA LEU A 59 10.25 6.04 3.53
C LEU A 59 10.76 5.76 4.94
N SER A 60 11.79 4.91 5.06
CA SER A 60 12.47 4.64 6.34
C SER A 60 13.06 5.93 6.93
N ALA A 61 13.72 6.75 6.11
CA ALA A 61 14.25 8.03 6.53
C ALA A 61 13.17 9.04 6.98
N LYS A 62 11.92 8.87 6.52
CA LYS A 62 10.75 9.65 6.94
C LYS A 62 10.06 9.07 8.18
N GLY A 63 10.54 7.96 8.73
CA GLY A 63 9.96 7.31 9.91
C GLY A 63 8.72 6.47 9.64
N VAL A 64 8.50 6.05 8.39
CA VAL A 64 7.39 5.15 8.04
C VAL A 64 7.63 3.76 8.69
N PRO A 65 6.62 3.17 9.35
CA PRO A 65 6.75 1.87 10.02
C PRO A 65 6.74 0.72 8.99
N LEU A 66 7.91 0.40 8.45
CA LEU A 66 8.12 -0.69 7.52
C LEU A 66 8.12 -2.04 8.26
N TYR A 67 7.51 -3.07 7.66
CA TYR A 67 7.46 -4.42 8.24
C TYR A 67 8.80 -5.15 8.19
N GLY A 68 9.72 -4.72 7.33
CA GLY A 68 11.02 -5.34 7.13
C GLY A 68 11.81 -4.70 5.99
N PRO A 69 13.03 -5.22 5.69
CA PRO A 69 13.75 -4.86 4.47
C PRO A 69 13.01 -5.37 3.22
N PRO A 70 13.29 -4.83 2.02
CA PRO A 70 12.69 -5.35 0.80
C PRO A 70 13.21 -6.74 0.43
N GLU A 71 12.30 -7.64 0.06
CA GLU A 71 12.58 -9.04 -0.25
C GLU A 71 12.02 -9.45 -1.61
N ASN A 72 12.60 -10.52 -2.16
CA ASN A 72 12.07 -11.19 -3.34
C ASN A 72 11.15 -12.31 -2.89
N TYR A 73 9.90 -12.29 -3.34
CA TYR A 73 8.87 -13.24 -2.93
C TYR A 73 8.60 -14.31 -3.99
N VAL A 74 7.90 -15.37 -3.56
CA VAL A 74 7.64 -16.57 -4.39
C VAL A 74 6.79 -16.31 -5.64
N TRP A 75 6.10 -15.17 -5.71
CA TRP A 75 5.34 -14.71 -6.88
C TRP A 75 6.18 -13.86 -7.85
N ASN A 76 7.51 -13.99 -7.85
CA ASN A 76 8.42 -13.31 -8.77
C ASN A 76 8.40 -11.76 -8.71
N ALA A 77 8.18 -11.19 -7.52
CA ALA A 77 8.25 -9.76 -7.30
C ALA A 77 9.22 -9.41 -6.17
N ARG A 78 9.84 -8.24 -6.29
CA ARG A 78 10.52 -7.56 -5.17
C ARG A 78 9.51 -6.66 -4.49
N CYS A 79 9.28 -6.85 -3.19
CA CYS A 79 8.26 -6.12 -2.44
C CYS A 79 8.79 -5.45 -1.17
N ALA A 80 8.09 -4.40 -0.74
CA ALA A 80 8.22 -3.78 0.57
C ALA A 80 6.83 -3.44 1.13
N TYR A 81 6.66 -3.61 2.45
CA TYR A 81 5.36 -3.43 3.12
C TYR A 81 5.45 -2.42 4.26
N PHE A 82 4.40 -1.62 4.43
CA PHE A 82 4.21 -0.72 5.57
C PHE A 82 2.73 -0.49 5.85
N SER A 83 2.43 0.07 7.03
CA SER A 83 1.09 0.52 7.38
C SER A 83 1.01 2.03 7.47
N ASP A 84 -0.11 2.59 7.02
CA ASP A 84 -0.43 4.00 7.23
C ASP A 84 -1.08 4.26 8.61
N PRO A 85 -1.33 5.53 8.99
CA PRO A 85 -1.93 5.85 10.30
C PRO A 85 -3.35 5.31 10.55
N ASP A 86 -4.02 4.77 9.54
CA ASP A 86 -5.34 4.12 9.65
C ASP A 86 -5.26 2.59 9.58
N ASP A 87 -4.03 2.03 9.67
CA ASP A 87 -3.69 0.61 9.58
C ASP A 87 -4.03 -0.03 8.22
N THR A 88 -4.12 0.76 7.15
CA THR A 88 -4.18 0.23 5.79
C THR A 88 -2.83 -0.40 5.46
N LEU A 89 -2.82 -1.63 4.95
CA LEU A 89 -1.61 -2.27 4.47
C LEU A 89 -1.26 -1.71 3.09
N TRP A 90 -0.01 -1.32 2.91
CA TRP A 90 0.53 -0.88 1.64
C TRP A 90 1.61 -1.84 1.17
N GLU A 91 1.53 -2.22 -0.10
CA GLU A 91 2.56 -2.96 -0.81
C GLU A 91 3.15 -2.06 -1.90
N LEU A 92 4.48 -1.88 -1.88
CA LEU A 92 5.23 -1.48 -3.06
C LEU A 92 5.79 -2.75 -3.69
N TYR A 93 5.57 -2.95 -4.98
CA TYR A 93 6.13 -4.10 -5.68
C TYR A 93 6.62 -3.75 -7.07
N ALA A 94 7.64 -4.47 -7.53
CA ALA A 94 8.05 -4.48 -8.91
C ALA A 94 8.34 -5.92 -9.33
N TRP A 95 7.94 -6.27 -10.54
CA TRP A 95 8.23 -7.59 -11.09
C TRP A 95 9.73 -7.77 -11.28
N LEU A 96 10.21 -8.97 -10.94
CA LEU A 96 11.55 -9.42 -11.28
C LEU A 96 11.60 -9.81 -12.77
N ASP A 97 12.78 -10.21 -13.23
CA ASP A 97 12.94 -10.79 -14.57
C ASP A 97 11.95 -11.95 -14.77
N GLY A 98 11.26 -11.95 -15.91
CA GLY A 98 10.16 -12.89 -16.19
C GLY A 98 8.76 -12.31 -15.95
N GLY A 99 8.65 -11.14 -15.32
CA GLY A 99 7.38 -10.45 -15.12
C GLY A 99 6.48 -11.18 -14.12
N PRO A 100 5.16 -10.94 -14.18
CA PRO A 100 4.19 -11.64 -13.33
C PRO A 100 4.21 -13.17 -13.47
N GLY A 101 4.63 -13.70 -14.62
CA GLY A 101 4.47 -15.13 -14.91
C GLY A 101 2.99 -15.56 -14.88
N ASP A 102 2.75 -16.75 -14.34
CA ASP A 102 1.44 -17.37 -14.11
C ASP A 102 1.02 -17.32 -12.64
N TYR A 103 1.45 -16.32 -11.85
CA TYR A 103 1.13 -16.20 -10.42
C TYR A 103 -0.37 -16.23 -10.05
N HIS A 104 -1.27 -16.15 -11.04
CA HIS A 104 -2.70 -16.35 -10.90
C HIS A 104 -3.13 -17.83 -10.93
N ASP A 105 -2.28 -18.73 -11.41
CA ASP A 105 -2.51 -20.16 -11.42
C ASP A 105 -2.08 -20.71 -10.05
N GLU A 106 -3.06 -20.94 -9.17
CA GLU A 106 -2.84 -21.65 -7.90
C GLU A 106 -2.10 -22.96 -8.18
N GLN A 107 -0.86 -23.09 -7.72
CA GLN A 107 -0.18 -24.38 -7.75
C GLN A 107 -0.88 -25.33 -6.74
N PRO A 108 -1.14 -26.59 -7.13
CA PRO A 108 -1.91 -27.55 -6.35
C PRO A 108 -1.27 -27.96 -5.02
#